data_AF-A0A2E7NCC0-F1
#
_entry.id   AF-A0A2E7NCC0-F1
#
_cell.length_a   1.000
_cell.length_b   1.000
_cell.length_c   1.000
_cell.angle_alpha   90.00
_cell.angle_beta   90.00
_cell.angle_gamma   90.00
#
_symmetry.space_group_name_H-M   'P 1'
#
loop_
_entity.id
_entity.type
_entity.pdbx_description
1 polymer ?
#
loop_
_entity_poly.entity_id
_entity_poly.type
_entity_poly.pdbx_seq_one_letter_code
_entity_poly.pdbx_strand_id
1 'polypeptide(L)'
;MTDYSKLMPGLSMALIVATSALIWMATAVALPGVAGEQTESGQSLRFRLTLSTEAEQAIADLGLETPITGRAYVIVSRTDEREPRLQTSLTGVPLWGVDVSGLGGGDSVMLDSNNTAVFGYPLEKISEIPDGSYFVQAFLNVYTTFERSDNHVLRMHLNSGSGQSVFRAPGNAHSAVSRVIFSTRSPRVVDLDINEVIPPVEPLLAGEVLQQGNPRDTARVKFVKIRSGVLSQFWGRDMYIGANVLLPEGYETNTETYYPTIYSQGHFPGRGAPFGYRELGDDPESDVSRSAGVRDFWVSDEAPRMIAVSIRDANPYYDTSYSVNSVNVGPYGDAIHNELIPYLEEKFRMIPETWARVLSGGSTGGWEALAMQIFYPDVYGGTWGWCPDPVDFNYYQIVNVYEDTNAYFTEYDWLKVERPNARRPDGNVRSTVRMENLYEFAVGPDSRSGGQWAIWEAVYGPLGDNGYPARIWDPLTGEINPAVAKYWLENFDLH
;
A
#
# COMPACT_ATOMS: atom_id res chain seq x y z
N MET A 1 -22.07 54.95 -2.94
CA MET A 1 -22.30 55.91 -1.83
C MET A 1 -22.29 55.06 -0.56
N THR A 2 -21.29 55.05 0.31
CA THR A 2 -20.22 56.02 0.59
C THR A 2 -19.06 55.25 1.24
N ASP A 3 -17.85 55.45 0.74
CA ASP A 3 -16.56 55.08 1.35
C ASP A 3 -16.14 56.19 2.31
N TYR A 4 -15.38 55.90 3.37
CA TYR A 4 -14.29 56.78 3.84
C TYR A 4 -13.40 56.08 4.88
N SER A 5 -12.13 56.04 4.50
CA SER A 5 -10.95 55.51 5.15
C SER A 5 -10.39 56.36 6.32
N LYS A 6 -9.58 55.68 7.17
CA LYS A 6 -8.31 56.12 7.81
C LYS A 6 -8.32 57.27 8.84
N LEU A 7 -7.75 57.01 10.03
CA LEU A 7 -6.61 57.74 10.64
C LEU A 7 -6.21 57.17 12.02
N MET A 8 -4.98 56.65 12.13
CA MET A 8 -4.19 56.63 13.38
C MET A 8 -3.47 57.99 13.54
N PRO A 9 -3.04 58.40 14.75
CA PRO A 9 -1.65 58.13 15.16
C PRO A 9 -1.49 57.77 16.65
N GLY A 10 -0.31 57.22 16.96
CA GLY A 10 0.00 56.49 18.19
C GLY A 10 0.31 57.32 19.44
N LEU A 11 0.48 56.60 20.55
CA LEU A 11 1.48 56.90 21.57
C LEU A 11 1.93 55.62 22.29
N SER A 12 3.24 55.59 22.49
CA SER A 12 4.11 54.55 23.06
C SER A 12 3.95 54.40 24.58
N MET A 13 4.03 53.17 25.11
CA MET A 13 5.00 52.82 26.17
C MET A 13 5.04 51.31 26.51
N ALA A 14 6.24 50.75 26.32
CA ALA A 14 6.98 49.83 27.20
C ALA A 14 6.36 48.51 27.71
N LEU A 15 6.84 47.41 27.10
CA LEU A 15 7.68 46.36 27.70
C LEU A 15 7.27 45.80 29.09
N ILE A 16 6.89 44.50 29.13
CA ILE A 16 7.38 43.49 30.08
C ILE A 16 7.29 42.13 29.37
N VAL A 17 8.46 41.54 29.10
CA VAL A 17 8.62 40.14 28.73
C VAL A 17 8.86 39.38 30.02
N ALA A 18 7.98 38.42 30.34
CA ALA A 18 8.17 37.51 31.47
C ALA A 18 8.28 36.08 30.92
N THR A 19 9.52 35.62 30.77
CA THR A 19 9.91 34.22 30.61
C THR A 19 9.73 33.51 31.95
N SER A 20 8.78 32.58 32.04
CA SER A 20 8.63 31.70 33.20
C SER A 20 9.21 30.32 32.90
N ALA A 21 10.50 30.16 33.25
CA ALA A 21 11.12 28.86 33.45
C ALA A 21 10.76 28.36 34.86
N LEU A 22 9.98 27.29 34.95
CA LEU A 22 9.69 26.62 36.23
C LEU A 22 10.74 25.52 36.46
N ILE A 23 11.68 25.82 37.35
CA ILE A 23 12.55 24.84 38.01
C ILE A 23 11.83 24.39 39.27
N TRP A 24 11.39 23.14 39.33
CA TRP A 24 10.95 22.51 40.57
C TRP A 24 12.13 21.82 41.25
N MET A 25 12.66 22.44 42.31
CA MET A 25 13.49 21.76 43.31
C MET A 25 12.56 21.05 44.29
N ALA A 26 12.59 19.72 44.33
CA ALA A 26 11.98 18.94 45.39
C ALA A 26 13.04 18.60 46.45
N THR A 27 12.88 19.16 47.65
CA THR A 27 13.59 18.78 48.87
C THR A 27 13.13 17.39 49.33
N ALA A 28 14.06 16.44 49.39
CA ALA A 28 13.83 15.11 49.94
C ALA A 28 13.77 15.16 51.47
N VAL A 29 12.63 14.81 52.05
CA VAL A 29 12.50 14.43 53.46
C VAL A 29 12.48 12.92 53.52
N ALA A 30 13.50 12.34 54.15
CA ALA A 30 13.63 10.89 54.34
C ALA A 30 12.66 10.40 55.43
N LEU A 31 11.81 9.42 55.08
CA LEU A 31 11.07 8.60 56.02
C LEU A 31 11.55 7.14 55.89
N PRO A 32 11.68 6.38 57.00
CA PRO A 32 12.33 5.09 57.00
C PRO A 32 11.40 3.95 56.54
N GLY A 33 11.91 3.18 55.58
CA GLY A 33 11.73 1.74 55.36
C GLY A 33 10.38 1.10 55.67
N VAL A 34 9.61 0.84 54.61
CA VAL A 34 8.85 -0.40 54.47
C VAL A 34 9.50 -1.17 53.33
N ALA A 35 10.22 -2.24 53.67
CA ALA A 35 10.71 -3.20 52.70
C ALA A 35 9.52 -4.01 52.17
N GLY A 36 9.29 -3.93 50.87
CA GLY A 36 8.24 -4.68 50.17
C GLY A 36 8.37 -4.47 48.66
N GLU A 37 9.12 -5.37 48.03
CA GLU A 37 9.26 -5.60 46.59
C GLU A 37 9.52 -4.37 45.70
N GLN A 38 10.81 -4.05 45.53
CA GLN A 38 11.26 -3.64 44.20
C GLN A 38 11.04 -4.84 43.27
N THR A 39 9.96 -4.84 42.51
CA THR A 39 9.90 -5.64 41.28
C THR A 39 11.01 -5.13 40.37
N GLU A 40 12.12 -5.86 40.33
CA GLU A 40 13.02 -5.83 39.18
C GLU A 40 12.15 -5.87 37.92
N SER A 41 12.39 -4.94 36.98
CA SER A 41 11.74 -4.92 35.68
C SER A 41 11.98 -6.27 35.00
N GLY A 42 11.02 -7.19 35.13
CA GLY A 42 11.10 -8.54 34.62
C GLY A 42 11.41 -8.48 33.13
N GLN A 43 12.55 -9.04 32.75
CA GLN A 43 12.97 -9.06 31.35
C GLN A 43 11.84 -9.71 30.52
N SER A 44 11.27 -8.94 29.60
CA SER A 44 10.18 -9.40 28.73
C SER A 44 10.71 -10.35 27.65
N LEU A 45 9.81 -11.06 26.98
CA LEU A 45 10.12 -11.77 25.73
C LEU A 45 10.68 -10.77 24.70
N ARG A 46 11.75 -11.16 24.02
CA ARG A 46 12.42 -10.36 23.00
C ARG A 46 12.81 -11.21 21.80
N PHE A 47 12.86 -10.61 20.63
CA PHE A 47 13.28 -11.26 19.40
C PHE A 47 14.49 -10.55 18.83
N ARG A 48 15.57 -11.30 18.57
CA ARG A 48 16.73 -10.82 17.84
C ARG A 48 16.66 -11.36 16.42
N LEU A 49 16.68 -10.47 15.44
CA LEU A 49 16.59 -10.80 14.03
C LEU A 49 17.93 -10.48 13.40
N THR A 50 18.61 -11.48 12.85
CA THR A 50 19.96 -11.32 12.27
C THR A 50 19.88 -11.50 10.76
N LEU A 51 20.35 -10.53 9.97
CA LEU A 51 20.43 -10.68 8.52
C LEU A 51 21.69 -11.47 8.17
N SER A 52 21.57 -12.54 7.38
CA SER A 52 22.76 -13.28 6.92
C SER A 52 23.48 -12.53 5.79
N THR A 53 24.80 -12.69 5.70
CA THR A 53 25.60 -12.10 4.60
C THR A 53 25.17 -12.62 3.24
N GLU A 54 24.76 -13.88 3.15
CA GLU A 54 24.24 -14.50 1.93
C GLU A 54 22.90 -13.88 1.50
N ALA A 55 22.00 -13.61 2.46
CA ALA A 55 20.73 -12.94 2.18
C ALA A 55 20.95 -11.50 1.72
N GLU A 56 21.84 -10.74 2.36
CA GLU A 56 22.22 -9.40 1.88
C GLU A 56 22.76 -9.44 0.45
N GLN A 57 23.66 -10.37 0.15
CA GLN A 57 24.19 -10.53 -1.21
C GLN A 57 23.10 -10.89 -2.22
N ALA A 58 22.19 -11.81 -1.87
CA ALA A 58 21.08 -12.18 -2.75
C ALA A 58 20.09 -11.02 -2.99
N ILE A 59 19.90 -10.13 -2.01
CA ILE A 59 19.13 -8.89 -2.19
C ILE A 59 19.86 -7.94 -3.16
N ALA A 60 21.18 -7.77 -3.00
CA ALA A 60 21.98 -6.95 -3.90
C ALA A 60 22.00 -7.48 -5.34
N ASP A 61 22.07 -8.81 -5.52
CA ASP A 61 22.06 -9.47 -6.83
C ASP A 61 20.73 -9.24 -7.59
N LEU A 62 19.65 -8.95 -6.87
CA LEU A 62 18.35 -8.55 -7.44
C LEU A 62 18.26 -7.05 -7.75
N GLY A 63 19.33 -6.29 -7.54
CA GLY A 63 19.41 -4.86 -7.83
C GLY A 63 18.77 -3.96 -6.77
N LEU A 64 18.60 -4.46 -5.54
CA LEU A 64 18.07 -3.69 -4.41
C LEU A 64 19.20 -3.08 -3.56
N GLU A 65 18.87 -2.03 -2.79
CA GLU A 65 19.82 -1.25 -2.00
C GLU A 65 20.38 -2.05 -0.80
N THR A 66 21.70 -2.04 -0.64
CA THR A 66 22.42 -2.57 0.54
C THR A 66 23.44 -1.53 1.06
N PRO A 67 23.73 -1.45 2.38
CA PRO A 67 23.11 -2.21 3.47
C PRO A 67 21.63 -1.84 3.66
N ILE A 68 20.85 -2.74 4.25
CA ILE A 68 19.39 -2.68 4.18
C ILE A 68 18.82 -1.55 5.04
N THR A 69 18.07 -0.66 4.39
CA THR A 69 17.05 0.15 5.06
C THR A 69 15.68 -0.46 4.74
N GLY A 70 14.81 -0.59 5.74
CA GLY A 70 13.63 -1.42 5.61
C GLY A 70 12.76 -1.43 6.85
N ARG A 71 11.92 -2.45 6.95
CA ARG A 71 11.13 -2.75 8.15
C ARG A 71 11.24 -4.22 8.49
N ALA A 72 11.65 -4.50 9.72
CA ALA A 72 11.80 -5.84 10.25
C ALA A 72 10.55 -6.22 11.03
N TYR A 73 10.11 -7.47 10.91
CA TYR A 73 8.92 -7.99 11.57
C TYR A 73 9.19 -9.30 12.28
N VAL A 74 8.44 -9.52 13.36
CA VAL A 74 8.25 -10.84 13.95
C VAL A 74 6.78 -11.21 13.84
N ILE A 75 6.53 -12.43 13.36
CA ILE A 75 5.18 -12.94 13.09
C ILE A 75 5.01 -14.25 13.85
N VAL A 76 3.91 -14.38 14.59
CA VAL A 76 3.71 -15.46 15.56
C VAL A 76 2.40 -16.18 15.29
N SER A 77 2.47 -17.46 14.92
CA SER A 77 1.29 -18.32 14.71
C SER A 77 1.16 -19.42 15.78
N ARG A 78 -0.06 -19.92 15.95
CA ARG A 78 -0.37 -21.12 16.74
C ARG A 78 -0.38 -22.40 15.90
N THR A 79 -0.34 -22.30 14.57
CA THR A 79 -0.40 -23.44 13.63
C THR A 79 0.72 -23.37 12.59
N ASP A 80 1.06 -24.53 12.02
CA ASP A 80 2.03 -24.72 10.93
C ASP A 80 1.36 -25.05 9.59
N GLU A 81 0.04 -24.86 9.46
CA GLU A 81 -0.69 -25.13 8.21
C GLU A 81 -0.12 -24.36 7.01
N ARG A 82 0.38 -23.14 7.26
CA ARG A 82 1.13 -22.30 6.33
C ARG A 82 2.22 -21.55 7.10
N GLU A 83 3.22 -21.00 6.42
CA GLU A 83 4.21 -20.15 7.09
C GLU A 83 3.56 -18.92 7.75
N PRO A 84 3.99 -18.49 8.95
CA PRO A 84 3.40 -17.36 9.67
C PRO A 84 3.24 -16.08 8.84
N ARG A 85 4.23 -15.71 8.01
CA ARG A 85 4.15 -14.53 7.13
C ARG A 85 2.97 -14.56 6.15
N LEU A 86 2.43 -15.74 5.85
CA LEU A 86 1.28 -15.93 4.95
C LEU A 86 -0.05 -16.08 5.71
N GLN A 87 -0.03 -15.93 7.03
CA GLN A 87 -1.21 -15.96 7.90
C GLN A 87 -1.59 -14.56 8.43
N THR A 88 -0.83 -13.52 8.09
CA THR A 88 -1.14 -12.15 8.48
C THR A 88 -2.34 -11.63 7.67
N SER A 89 -3.24 -10.93 8.35
CA SER A 89 -4.39 -10.22 7.77
C SER A 89 -5.07 -9.42 8.90
N LEU A 90 -6.10 -8.66 8.56
CA LEU A 90 -6.96 -7.97 9.52
C LEU A 90 -7.48 -8.87 10.66
N THR A 91 -7.77 -10.14 10.38
CA THR A 91 -8.20 -11.13 11.39
C THR A 91 -7.18 -12.26 11.54
N GLY A 92 -5.93 -11.99 11.15
CA GLY A 92 -4.86 -12.97 11.06
C GLY A 92 -4.05 -13.10 12.34
N VAL A 93 -2.86 -13.66 12.18
CA VAL A 93 -1.93 -13.87 13.28
C VAL A 93 -1.23 -12.57 13.70
N PRO A 94 -0.77 -12.47 14.97
CA PRO A 94 0.02 -11.33 15.42
C PRO A 94 1.30 -11.08 14.63
N LEU A 95 1.55 -9.80 14.35
CA LEU A 95 2.83 -9.29 13.89
C LEU A 95 3.25 -8.05 14.69
N TRP A 96 4.56 -7.83 14.80
CA TRP A 96 5.16 -6.59 15.29
C TRP A 96 6.21 -6.13 14.31
N GLY A 97 6.25 -4.84 14.00
CA GLY A 97 7.19 -4.25 13.05
C GLY A 97 7.97 -3.08 13.63
N VAL A 98 9.21 -2.91 13.17
CA VAL A 98 10.06 -1.75 13.45
C VAL A 98 10.91 -1.40 12.22
N ASP A 99 11.09 -0.12 11.95
CA ASP A 99 11.93 0.34 10.86
C ASP A 99 13.42 0.15 11.21
N VAL A 100 14.22 -0.26 10.23
CA VAL A 100 15.66 -0.49 10.35
C VAL A 100 16.40 0.32 9.30
N SER A 101 17.63 0.74 9.60
CA SER A 101 18.47 1.50 8.67
C SER A 101 19.91 1.00 8.74
N GLY A 102 20.50 0.75 7.57
CA GLY A 102 21.88 0.30 7.44
C GLY A 102 22.16 -1.08 8.01
N LEU A 103 21.17 -1.98 8.00
CA LEU A 103 21.32 -3.37 8.47
C LEU A 103 22.14 -4.17 7.43
N GLY A 104 23.41 -4.46 7.73
CA GLY A 104 24.27 -5.29 6.91
C GLY A 104 24.24 -6.76 7.28
N GLY A 105 24.91 -7.59 6.48
CA GLY A 105 25.08 -9.01 6.74
C GLY A 105 25.87 -9.27 8.03
N GLY A 106 25.27 -9.99 8.96
CA GLY A 106 25.76 -10.25 10.31
C GLY A 106 25.21 -9.29 11.36
N ASP A 107 24.58 -8.18 10.95
CA ASP A 107 23.94 -7.25 11.88
C ASP A 107 22.61 -7.81 12.39
N SER A 108 22.17 -7.30 13.54
CA SER A 108 20.91 -7.70 14.14
C SER A 108 20.09 -6.53 14.67
N VAL A 109 18.77 -6.71 14.67
CA VAL A 109 17.80 -5.79 15.28
C VAL A 109 17.04 -6.52 16.40
N MET A 110 16.76 -5.79 17.49
CA MET A 110 15.98 -6.30 18.62
C MET A 110 14.55 -5.74 18.58
N LEU A 111 13.56 -6.63 18.68
CA LEU A 111 12.15 -6.27 18.88
C LEU A 111 11.72 -6.67 20.30
N ASP A 112 11.28 -5.69 21.08
CA ASP A 112 10.78 -5.88 22.44
C ASP A 112 9.70 -4.86 22.82
N SER A 113 8.97 -5.14 23.90
CA SER A 113 7.80 -4.33 24.33
C SER A 113 8.14 -2.97 24.94
N ASN A 114 9.41 -2.70 25.26
CA ASN A 114 9.84 -1.42 25.80
C ASN A 114 10.28 -0.45 24.69
N ASN A 115 10.50 -0.94 23.47
CA ASN A 115 10.80 -0.11 22.32
C ASN A 115 9.50 0.49 21.75
N THR A 116 9.29 1.79 21.92
CA THR A 116 8.09 2.49 21.43
C THR A 116 8.00 2.57 19.91
N ALA A 117 9.07 2.29 19.18
CA ALA A 117 9.05 2.18 17.71
C ALA A 117 8.52 0.82 17.23
N VAL A 118 8.42 -0.18 18.12
CA VAL A 118 7.80 -1.47 17.83
C VAL A 118 6.30 -1.33 18.05
N PHE A 119 5.53 -1.52 16.98
CA PHE A 119 4.08 -1.56 17.04
C PHE A 119 3.57 -2.88 16.45
N GLY A 120 2.52 -3.44 17.05
CA GLY A 120 1.95 -4.70 16.60
C GLY A 120 0.43 -4.71 16.51
N TYR A 121 -0.07 -5.75 15.85
CA TYR A 121 -1.48 -6.04 15.68
C TYR A 121 -1.70 -7.56 15.58
N PRO A 122 -2.77 -8.14 16.14
CA PRO A 122 -3.83 -7.50 16.94
C PRO A 122 -3.43 -7.26 18.40
N LEU A 123 -2.22 -7.66 18.78
CA LEU A 123 -1.62 -7.38 20.08
C LEU A 123 -0.63 -6.23 19.91
N GLU A 124 -0.83 -5.13 20.61
CA GLU A 124 -0.01 -3.93 20.47
C GLU A 124 1.44 -4.24 20.91
N LYS A 125 1.59 -5.03 21.97
CA LYS A 125 2.88 -5.33 22.59
C LYS A 125 3.20 -6.81 22.60
N ILE A 126 4.47 -7.14 22.39
CA ILE A 126 4.98 -8.53 22.45
C ILE A 126 4.68 -9.18 23.81
N SER A 127 4.67 -8.40 24.90
CA SER A 127 4.36 -8.89 26.25
C SER A 127 2.91 -9.36 26.43
N GLU A 128 2.01 -9.05 25.50
CA GLU A 128 0.61 -9.48 25.54
C GLU A 128 0.41 -10.89 24.99
N ILE A 129 1.45 -11.50 24.41
CA ILE A 129 1.40 -12.88 23.93
C ILE A 129 1.21 -13.83 25.13
N PRO A 130 0.15 -14.65 25.16
CA PRO A 130 -0.04 -15.62 26.23
C PRO A 130 1.04 -16.71 26.24
N ASP A 131 1.30 -17.29 27.41
CA ASP A 131 2.11 -18.51 27.55
C ASP A 131 1.60 -19.62 26.60
N GLY A 132 2.51 -20.31 25.91
CA GLY A 132 2.13 -21.34 24.93
C GLY A 132 3.24 -21.77 23.97
N SER A 133 2.92 -22.72 23.09
CA SER A 133 3.79 -23.14 21.98
C SER A 133 3.37 -22.43 20.69
N TYR A 134 4.35 -21.86 19.98
CA TYR A 134 4.11 -21.05 18.79
C TYR A 134 5.10 -21.36 17.68
N PHE A 135 4.71 -21.01 16.45
CA PHE A 135 5.55 -20.95 15.27
C PHE A 135 5.88 -19.48 15.01
N VAL A 136 7.17 -19.16 14.91
CA VAL A 136 7.67 -17.79 14.84
C VAL A 136 8.50 -17.63 13.58
N GLN A 137 8.31 -16.52 12.89
CA GLN A 137 9.07 -16.18 11.68
C GLN A 137 9.51 -14.72 11.73
N ALA A 138 10.77 -14.48 11.39
CA ALA A 138 11.27 -13.14 11.12
C ALA A 138 11.04 -12.80 9.63
N PHE A 139 10.75 -11.54 9.36
CA PHE A 139 10.56 -11.02 8.00
C PHE A 139 11.23 -9.66 7.87
N LEU A 140 11.73 -9.34 6.68
CA LEU A 140 12.37 -8.08 6.34
C LEU A 140 11.78 -7.54 5.04
N ASN A 141 11.06 -6.42 5.14
CA ASN A 141 10.63 -5.64 3.99
C ASN A 141 11.73 -4.65 3.62
N VAL A 142 12.30 -4.80 2.43
CA VAL A 142 13.39 -3.97 1.92
C VAL A 142 12.82 -2.69 1.33
N TYR A 143 13.37 -1.55 1.73
CA TYR A 143 13.01 -0.24 1.19
C TYR A 143 14.01 0.22 0.14
N THR A 144 13.48 1.00 -0.78
CA THR A 144 14.17 1.84 -1.74
C THR A 144 14.13 3.28 -1.24
N THR A 145 15.22 4.01 -1.48
CA THR A 145 15.28 5.46 -1.30
C THR A 145 14.80 6.17 -2.57
N PHE A 146 13.85 7.09 -2.42
CA PHE A 146 13.31 7.92 -3.49
C PHE A 146 13.65 9.39 -3.24
N GLU A 147 14.49 9.98 -4.10
CA GLU A 147 14.80 11.41 -4.10
C GLU A 147 13.78 12.14 -4.97
N ARG A 148 12.62 12.48 -4.40
CA ARG A 148 11.51 13.02 -5.17
C ARG A 148 11.82 14.39 -5.77
N SER A 149 11.15 14.68 -6.89
CA SER A 149 11.24 15.97 -7.59
C SER A 149 10.85 17.20 -6.75
N ASP A 150 10.14 17.01 -5.65
CA ASP A 150 9.77 18.05 -4.68
C ASP A 150 10.79 18.21 -3.52
N ASN A 151 11.95 17.57 -3.63
CA ASN A 151 13.06 17.54 -2.65
C ASN A 151 12.79 16.75 -1.37
N HIS A 152 11.72 15.96 -1.29
CA HIS A 152 11.56 15.00 -0.20
C HIS A 152 12.35 13.72 -0.49
N VAL A 153 12.90 13.11 0.56
CA VAL A 153 13.56 11.81 0.49
C VAL A 153 12.69 10.79 1.22
N LEU A 154 12.08 9.88 0.45
CA LEU A 154 11.20 8.85 1.01
C LEU A 154 11.87 7.48 0.99
N ARG A 155 11.51 6.64 1.95
CA ARG A 155 11.95 5.24 2.03
C ARG A 155 10.74 4.32 2.08
N MET A 156 10.56 3.54 1.03
CA MET A 156 9.37 2.70 0.83
C MET A 156 9.71 1.45 0.04
N HIS A 157 8.86 0.44 0.12
CA HIS A 157 9.03 -0.75 -0.71
C HIS A 157 8.73 -0.39 -2.17
N LEU A 158 9.70 -0.63 -3.06
CA LEU A 158 9.47 -0.51 -4.50
C LEU A 158 8.86 -1.81 -5.01
N ASN A 159 7.71 -1.71 -5.68
CA ASN A 159 7.02 -2.87 -6.24
C ASN A 159 7.98 -3.73 -7.09
N SER A 160 8.11 -5.00 -6.74
CA SER A 160 8.98 -5.96 -7.41
C SER A 160 8.21 -7.03 -8.21
N GLY A 161 7.07 -6.65 -8.79
CA GLY A 161 6.24 -7.51 -9.63
C GLY A 161 5.19 -8.32 -8.88
N SER A 162 4.88 -7.94 -7.63
CA SER A 162 3.95 -8.64 -6.73
C SER A 162 2.74 -7.80 -6.31
N GLY A 163 2.47 -6.67 -6.98
CA GLY A 163 1.35 -5.79 -6.63
C GLY A 163 1.44 -5.25 -5.19
N GLN A 164 2.62 -4.80 -4.76
CA GLN A 164 2.87 -4.27 -3.40
C GLN A 164 2.52 -5.24 -2.25
N SER A 165 2.44 -6.55 -2.53
CA SER A 165 2.23 -7.55 -1.49
C SER A 165 3.49 -7.73 -0.63
N VAL A 166 3.60 -6.99 0.46
CA VAL A 166 4.77 -6.92 1.36
C VAL A 166 5.34 -8.32 1.68
N PHE A 167 4.51 -9.25 2.15
CA PHE A 167 4.95 -10.57 2.62
C PHE A 167 5.27 -11.57 1.50
N ARG A 168 5.11 -11.18 0.24
CA ARG A 168 5.32 -12.01 -0.96
C ARG A 168 6.22 -11.36 -2.00
N ALA A 169 6.66 -10.12 -1.77
CA ALA A 169 7.38 -9.37 -2.77
C ALA A 169 8.80 -9.92 -2.98
N PRO A 170 9.20 -10.19 -4.24
CA PRO A 170 10.58 -10.54 -4.56
C PRO A 170 11.59 -9.55 -3.97
N GLY A 171 12.69 -10.08 -3.46
CA GLY A 171 13.76 -9.31 -2.81
C GLY A 171 13.52 -8.98 -1.34
N ASN A 172 12.31 -9.17 -0.81
CA ASN A 172 12.13 -9.24 0.64
C ASN A 172 12.68 -10.56 1.19
N ALA A 173 13.06 -10.57 2.47
CA ALA A 173 13.72 -11.72 3.07
C ALA A 173 13.00 -12.19 4.34
N HIS A 174 13.19 -13.46 4.69
CA HIS A 174 12.63 -14.05 5.90
C HIS A 174 13.54 -15.12 6.50
N SER A 175 13.23 -15.50 7.74
CA SER A 175 13.81 -16.69 8.36
C SER A 175 13.02 -17.94 8.00
N ALA A 176 13.63 -19.09 8.25
CA ALA A 176 12.89 -20.32 8.47
C ALA A 176 11.93 -20.18 9.68
N VAL A 177 10.89 -21.02 9.71
CA VAL A 177 9.92 -21.04 10.81
C VAL A 177 10.52 -21.74 12.03
N SER A 178 10.54 -21.06 13.18
CA SER A 178 11.03 -21.59 14.45
C SER A 178 9.89 -21.93 15.39
N ARG A 179 9.89 -23.15 15.95
CA ARG A 179 8.94 -23.54 17.00
C ARG A 179 9.48 -23.12 18.38
N VAL A 180 8.72 -22.32 19.12
CA VAL A 180 9.18 -21.74 20.38
C VAL A 180 8.09 -21.76 21.45
N ILE A 181 8.46 -22.04 22.71
CA ILE A 181 7.51 -22.13 23.84
C ILE A 181 7.60 -20.89 24.72
N PHE A 182 6.71 -19.92 24.59
CA PHE A 182 6.74 -18.71 25.42
C PHE A 182 6.24 -19.00 26.83
N SER A 183 6.94 -18.46 27.82
CA SER A 183 6.40 -18.28 29.16
C SER A 183 6.79 -16.92 29.71
N THR A 184 5.80 -16.17 30.19
CA THR A 184 5.96 -14.90 30.90
C THR A 184 6.82 -15.02 32.17
N ARG A 185 7.08 -16.25 32.64
CA ARG A 185 7.93 -16.56 33.80
C ARG A 185 9.39 -16.83 33.45
N SER A 186 9.75 -16.86 32.17
CA SER A 186 11.10 -17.18 31.71
C SER A 186 11.52 -16.21 30.60
N PRO A 187 12.09 -15.06 30.99
CA PRO A 187 12.66 -14.10 30.06
C PRO A 187 13.60 -14.79 29.09
N ARG A 188 13.41 -14.58 27.80
CA ARG A 188 14.35 -15.07 26.79
C ARG A 188 14.41 -14.16 25.59
N VAL A 189 15.58 -14.19 24.97
CA VAL A 189 15.77 -13.75 23.61
C VAL A 189 15.51 -14.95 22.70
N VAL A 190 14.69 -14.76 21.68
CA VAL A 190 14.51 -15.72 20.59
C VAL A 190 15.29 -15.19 19.40
N ASP A 191 16.35 -15.90 19.03
CA ASP A 191 17.17 -15.58 17.86
C ASP A 191 16.52 -16.16 16.59
N LEU A 192 16.43 -15.34 15.55
CA LEU A 192 15.85 -15.69 14.24
C LEU A 192 16.79 -15.18 13.14
N ASP A 193 17.30 -16.10 12.32
CA ASP A 193 18.22 -15.77 11.22
C ASP A 193 17.45 -15.56 9.93
N ILE A 194 17.50 -14.35 9.37
CA ILE A 194 16.92 -13.99 8.07
C ILE A 194 17.94 -14.38 6.99
N ASN A 195 17.69 -15.50 6.34
CA ASN A 195 18.61 -16.14 5.41
C ASN A 195 17.97 -16.57 4.08
N GLU A 196 16.66 -16.40 3.91
CA GLU A 196 15.92 -16.74 2.70
C GLU A 196 15.38 -15.47 2.03
N VAL A 197 15.74 -15.25 0.77
CA VAL A 197 15.24 -14.12 -0.05
C VAL A 197 14.15 -14.63 -0.99
N ILE A 198 13.02 -13.91 -1.06
CA ILE A 198 11.91 -14.26 -1.93
C ILE A 198 12.37 -14.08 -3.40
N PRO A 199 12.32 -15.14 -4.22
CA PRO A 199 12.74 -15.05 -5.60
C PRO A 199 11.70 -14.32 -6.46
N PRO A 200 12.10 -13.76 -7.61
CA PRO A 200 11.18 -13.28 -8.63
C PRO A 200 10.17 -14.35 -9.06
N VAL A 201 8.93 -13.93 -9.36
CA VAL A 201 7.86 -14.85 -9.82
C VAL A 201 8.25 -15.54 -11.13
N GLU A 202 8.81 -14.76 -12.07
CA GLU A 202 9.48 -15.27 -13.26
C GLU A 202 10.98 -14.97 -13.20
N PRO A 203 11.86 -15.86 -13.73
CA PRO A 203 13.28 -15.58 -13.80
C PRO A 203 13.58 -14.25 -14.51
N LEU A 204 14.39 -13.42 -13.86
CA LEU A 204 14.83 -12.14 -14.39
C LEU A 204 15.88 -12.39 -15.48
N LEU A 205 15.60 -11.95 -16.71
CA LEU A 205 16.57 -12.02 -17.81
C LEU A 205 17.54 -10.83 -17.76
N ALA A 206 18.67 -10.95 -18.44
CA ALA A 206 19.67 -9.90 -18.51
C ALA A 206 19.07 -8.57 -19.03
N GLY A 207 19.18 -7.51 -18.22
CA GLY A 207 18.65 -6.17 -18.53
C GLY A 207 17.21 -5.94 -18.08
N GLU A 208 16.52 -6.94 -17.55
CA GLU A 208 15.19 -6.75 -16.96
C GLU A 208 15.29 -6.22 -15.52
N VAL A 209 14.21 -5.55 -15.09
CA VAL A 209 14.03 -5.08 -13.71
C VAL A 209 12.78 -5.73 -13.10
N LEU A 210 12.75 -5.83 -11.76
CA LEU A 210 11.64 -6.45 -11.03
C LEU A 210 10.31 -5.68 -11.15
N GLN A 211 10.37 -4.36 -11.34
CA GLN A 211 9.19 -3.51 -11.41
C GLN A 211 8.17 -4.02 -12.44
N GLN A 212 6.90 -4.03 -12.03
CA GLN A 212 5.74 -4.49 -12.82
C GLN A 212 5.80 -5.96 -13.30
N GLY A 213 6.73 -6.78 -12.80
CA GLY A 213 6.91 -8.18 -13.18
C GLY A 213 7.51 -8.38 -14.58
N ASN A 214 7.80 -9.63 -14.94
CA ASN A 214 8.34 -10.02 -16.25
C ASN A 214 7.57 -11.19 -16.89
N PRO A 215 6.23 -11.12 -16.98
CA PRO A 215 5.44 -12.14 -17.68
C PRO A 215 5.81 -12.22 -19.16
N ARG A 216 5.56 -13.38 -19.77
CA ARG A 216 5.94 -13.69 -21.16
C ARG A 216 4.73 -13.75 -22.06
N ASP A 217 4.86 -13.21 -23.26
CA ASP A 217 3.80 -13.19 -24.26
C ASP A 217 3.27 -14.60 -24.56
N THR A 218 1.96 -14.67 -24.77
CA THR A 218 1.28 -15.83 -25.32
C THR A 218 0.79 -15.51 -26.74
N ALA A 219 0.01 -16.41 -27.35
CA ALA A 219 -0.58 -16.17 -28.66
C ALA A 219 -1.43 -14.90 -28.67
N ARG A 220 -2.38 -14.75 -27.74
CA ARG A 220 -3.30 -13.60 -27.69
C ARG A 220 -3.00 -12.57 -26.61
N VAL A 221 -2.18 -12.89 -25.61
CA VAL A 221 -1.86 -11.96 -24.51
C VAL A 221 -0.44 -11.45 -24.65
N LYS A 222 -0.30 -10.12 -24.74
CA LYS A 222 1.00 -9.44 -24.87
C LYS A 222 1.28 -8.63 -23.62
N PHE A 223 2.51 -8.66 -23.15
CA PHE A 223 2.95 -7.99 -21.94
C PHE A 223 3.92 -6.86 -22.28
N VAL A 224 3.43 -5.64 -22.22
CA VAL A 224 4.24 -4.44 -22.45
C VAL A 224 4.77 -3.91 -21.13
N LYS A 225 6.04 -3.50 -21.11
CA LYS A 225 6.65 -2.73 -20.02
C LYS A 225 7.56 -1.67 -20.62
N ILE A 226 7.39 -0.42 -20.20
CA ILE A 226 8.21 0.71 -20.63
C ILE A 226 8.77 1.45 -19.41
N ARG A 227 9.94 2.05 -19.56
CA ARG A 227 10.44 3.04 -18.60
C ARG A 227 9.67 4.34 -18.81
N SER A 228 9.04 4.85 -17.76
CA SER A 228 8.33 6.12 -17.81
C SER A 228 9.27 7.28 -17.53
N GLY A 229 9.32 8.28 -18.41
CA GLY A 229 10.15 9.47 -18.22
C GLY A 229 9.61 10.33 -17.08
N VAL A 230 8.32 10.64 -17.13
CA VAL A 230 7.66 11.52 -16.14
C VAL A 230 7.65 10.92 -14.73
N LEU A 231 7.41 9.60 -14.58
CA LEU A 231 7.49 8.95 -13.28
C LEU A 231 8.92 8.88 -12.78
N SER A 232 9.89 8.63 -13.68
CA SER A 232 11.29 8.56 -13.26
C SER A 232 11.79 9.91 -12.75
N GLN A 233 11.37 11.00 -13.38
CA GLN A 233 11.67 12.35 -12.92
C GLN A 233 11.02 12.63 -11.56
N PHE A 234 9.74 12.26 -11.39
CA PHE A 234 9.03 12.50 -10.14
C PHE A 234 9.64 11.75 -8.95
N TRP A 235 9.97 10.47 -9.14
CA TRP A 235 10.49 9.58 -8.09
C TRP A 235 12.01 9.64 -7.90
N GLY A 236 12.73 10.37 -8.76
CA GLY A 236 14.19 10.53 -8.69
C GLY A 236 14.99 9.30 -9.14
N ARG A 237 14.33 8.29 -9.71
CA ARG A 237 14.96 7.05 -10.16
C ARG A 237 14.16 6.42 -11.27
N ASP A 238 14.73 5.44 -11.95
CA ASP A 238 14.03 4.71 -13.02
C ASP A 238 12.74 4.04 -12.50
N MET A 239 11.61 4.44 -13.09
CA MET A 239 10.28 3.92 -12.83
C MET A 239 9.67 3.33 -14.09
N TYR A 240 8.92 2.24 -13.93
CA TYR A 240 8.34 1.49 -15.04
C TYR A 240 6.83 1.35 -14.89
N ILE A 241 6.14 1.43 -16.03
CA ILE A 241 4.71 1.16 -16.19
C ILE A 241 4.54 0.10 -17.29
N GLY A 242 3.46 -0.66 -17.24
CA GLY A 242 3.19 -1.71 -18.22
C GLY A 242 1.70 -1.88 -18.53
N ALA A 243 1.44 -2.84 -19.41
CA ALA A 243 0.08 -3.24 -19.79
C ALA A 243 0.01 -4.71 -20.20
N ASN A 244 -1.10 -5.37 -19.87
CA ASN A 244 -1.48 -6.69 -20.37
C ASN A 244 -2.50 -6.44 -21.49
N VAL A 245 -2.16 -6.82 -22.72
CA VAL A 245 -2.95 -6.57 -23.93
C VAL A 245 -3.52 -7.88 -24.43
N LEU A 246 -4.85 -8.00 -24.47
CA LEU A 246 -5.57 -9.13 -25.03
C LEU A 246 -6.07 -8.79 -26.44
N LEU A 247 -5.55 -9.54 -27.42
CA LEU A 247 -5.86 -9.37 -28.84
C LEU A 247 -7.19 -10.05 -29.21
N PRO A 248 -7.98 -9.46 -30.12
CA PRO A 248 -9.21 -10.07 -30.62
C PRO A 248 -8.93 -11.28 -31.52
N GLU A 249 -9.94 -12.13 -31.70
CA GLU A 249 -9.87 -13.21 -32.68
C GLU A 249 -9.63 -12.68 -34.10
N GLY A 250 -8.76 -13.36 -34.84
CA GLY A 250 -8.36 -12.97 -36.19
C GLY A 250 -7.42 -11.76 -36.25
N TYR A 251 -6.84 -11.29 -35.15
CA TYR A 251 -5.88 -10.19 -35.16
C TYR A 251 -4.71 -10.47 -36.13
N GLU A 252 -4.07 -11.63 -36.03
CA GLU A 252 -2.89 -11.97 -36.86
C GLU A 252 -3.20 -12.10 -38.36
N THR A 253 -4.43 -12.45 -38.74
CA THR A 253 -4.83 -12.65 -40.14
C THR A 253 -5.41 -11.40 -40.78
N ASN A 254 -6.05 -10.52 -39.99
CA ASN A 254 -6.63 -9.27 -40.46
C ASN A 254 -5.63 -8.11 -40.30
N THR A 255 -4.59 -8.09 -41.13
CA THR A 255 -3.43 -7.18 -40.97
C THR A 255 -3.73 -5.70 -41.15
N GLU A 256 -4.79 -5.36 -41.88
CA GLU A 256 -5.18 -3.97 -42.18
C GLU A 256 -6.26 -3.42 -41.23
N THR A 257 -6.78 -4.25 -40.31
CA THR A 257 -7.87 -3.84 -39.41
C THR A 257 -7.33 -3.19 -38.15
N TYR A 258 -7.89 -2.03 -37.82
CA TYR A 258 -7.69 -1.34 -36.55
C TYR A 258 -8.91 -1.57 -35.64
N TYR A 259 -8.66 -1.68 -34.34
CA TYR A 259 -9.65 -2.09 -33.34
C TYR A 259 -9.86 -0.99 -32.30
N PRO A 260 -11.10 -0.79 -31.82
CA PRO A 260 -11.33 0.01 -30.62
C PRO A 260 -10.77 -0.73 -29.39
N THR A 261 -10.51 0.03 -28.32
CA THR A 261 -9.82 -0.44 -27.12
C THR A 261 -10.72 -0.29 -25.90
N ILE A 262 -10.83 -1.36 -25.11
CA ILE A 262 -11.40 -1.33 -23.77
C ILE A 262 -10.30 -1.42 -22.72
N TYR A 263 -10.19 -0.40 -21.87
CA TYR A 263 -9.29 -0.39 -20.72
C TYR A 263 -10.06 -0.94 -19.51
N SER A 264 -9.67 -2.14 -19.08
CA SER A 264 -10.17 -2.82 -17.90
C SER A 264 -9.32 -2.43 -16.69
N GLN A 265 -9.83 -1.43 -15.95
CA GLN A 265 -9.25 -0.88 -14.74
C GLN A 265 -9.44 -1.79 -13.52
N GLY A 266 -8.57 -1.67 -12.54
CA GLY A 266 -8.55 -2.49 -11.34
C GLY A 266 -7.15 -2.69 -10.74
N HIS A 267 -7.08 -3.61 -9.79
CA HIS A 267 -5.86 -4.00 -9.09
C HIS A 267 -4.77 -4.59 -10.01
N PHE A 268 -3.54 -4.69 -9.48
CA PHE A 268 -2.38 -5.18 -10.22
C PHE A 268 -2.66 -6.53 -10.91
N PRO A 269 -2.69 -6.59 -12.25
CA PRO A 269 -3.10 -7.81 -12.94
C PRO A 269 -2.00 -8.88 -12.95
N GLY A 270 -0.75 -8.52 -12.63
CA GLY A 270 0.40 -9.41 -12.75
C GLY A 270 0.47 -10.04 -14.14
N ARG A 271 0.46 -11.38 -14.20
CA ARG A 271 0.39 -12.15 -15.46
C ARG A 271 -1.03 -12.40 -15.98
N GLY A 272 -2.07 -11.96 -15.27
CA GLY A 272 -3.46 -12.21 -15.63
C GLY A 272 -3.89 -11.37 -16.82
N ALA A 273 -4.53 -11.98 -17.82
CA ALA A 273 -5.06 -11.25 -18.96
C ALA A 273 -6.31 -10.42 -18.58
N PRO A 274 -6.62 -9.35 -19.35
CA PRO A 274 -7.87 -8.61 -19.22
C PRO A 274 -9.10 -9.52 -19.09
N PHE A 275 -10.03 -9.13 -18.23
CA PHE A 275 -11.26 -9.87 -17.91
C PHE A 275 -11.07 -11.31 -17.39
N GLY A 276 -9.85 -11.70 -17.04
CA GLY A 276 -9.52 -13.06 -16.61
C GLY A 276 -9.50 -14.07 -17.76
N TYR A 277 -9.26 -13.63 -19.00
CA TYR A 277 -9.03 -14.51 -20.13
C TYR A 277 -7.88 -15.49 -19.84
N ARG A 278 -8.02 -16.74 -20.29
CA ARG A 278 -6.97 -17.77 -20.23
C ARG A 278 -7.01 -18.60 -21.51
N GLU A 279 -5.85 -18.99 -22.02
CA GLU A 279 -5.78 -19.88 -23.17
C GLU A 279 -6.16 -21.32 -22.76
N LEU A 280 -6.63 -22.12 -23.72
CA LEU A 280 -6.86 -23.55 -23.51
C LEU A 280 -5.55 -24.23 -23.10
N GLY A 281 -5.59 -24.97 -21.99
CA GLY A 281 -4.45 -25.72 -21.46
C GLY A 281 -3.54 -24.96 -20.49
N ASP A 282 -3.82 -23.68 -20.19
CA ASP A 282 -3.07 -22.94 -19.16
C ASP A 282 -3.28 -23.53 -17.75
N ASP A 283 -4.48 -24.06 -17.45
CA ASP A 283 -4.83 -24.73 -16.19
C ASP A 283 -6.10 -25.61 -16.38
N PRO A 284 -6.05 -26.93 -16.13
CA PRO A 284 -7.22 -27.81 -16.27
C PRO A 284 -8.42 -27.42 -15.40
N GLU A 285 -8.23 -26.79 -14.23
CA GLU A 285 -9.36 -26.31 -13.41
C GLU A 285 -10.04 -25.07 -14.00
N SER A 286 -9.37 -24.38 -14.93
CA SER A 286 -9.91 -23.20 -15.59
C SER A 286 -10.91 -23.51 -16.69
N ASP A 287 -10.93 -24.75 -17.22
CA ASP A 287 -11.77 -25.17 -18.36
C ASP A 287 -13.28 -25.29 -18.05
N VAL A 288 -13.67 -25.14 -16.78
CA VAL A 288 -15.09 -25.08 -16.33
C VAL A 288 -15.39 -23.82 -15.51
N SER A 289 -14.51 -22.82 -15.55
CA SER A 289 -14.58 -21.60 -14.73
C SER A 289 -15.15 -20.38 -15.48
N ARG A 290 -15.34 -19.25 -14.78
CA ARG A 290 -15.64 -17.94 -15.41
C ARG A 290 -14.65 -17.60 -16.53
N SER A 291 -13.38 -17.99 -16.40
CA SER A 291 -12.36 -17.77 -17.42
C SER A 291 -12.63 -18.56 -18.70
N ALA A 292 -13.19 -19.78 -18.62
CA ALA A 292 -13.60 -20.52 -19.81
C ALA A 292 -14.73 -19.79 -20.56
N GLY A 293 -15.72 -19.27 -19.82
CA GLY A 293 -16.80 -18.46 -20.43
C GLY A 293 -16.27 -17.19 -21.11
N VAL A 294 -15.32 -16.50 -20.49
CA VAL A 294 -14.67 -15.31 -21.10
C VAL A 294 -13.86 -15.70 -22.34
N ARG A 295 -13.08 -16.79 -22.28
CA ARG A 295 -12.31 -17.30 -23.42
C ARG A 295 -13.22 -17.63 -24.59
N ASP A 296 -14.22 -18.46 -24.37
CA ASP A 296 -15.13 -18.96 -25.40
C ASP A 296 -15.93 -17.80 -26.03
N PHE A 297 -16.37 -16.84 -25.20
CA PHE A 297 -16.97 -15.60 -25.69
C PHE A 297 -15.98 -14.81 -26.54
N TRP A 298 -14.78 -14.51 -26.04
CA TRP A 298 -13.80 -13.63 -26.69
C TRP A 298 -13.37 -14.12 -28.09
N VAL A 299 -13.31 -15.44 -28.28
CA VAL A 299 -12.97 -16.05 -29.58
C VAL A 299 -14.18 -16.34 -30.47
N SER A 300 -15.40 -16.15 -29.97
CA SER A 300 -16.62 -16.37 -30.76
C SER A 300 -16.87 -15.26 -31.79
N ASP A 301 -17.81 -15.50 -32.70
CA ASP A 301 -18.29 -14.48 -33.64
C ASP A 301 -19.19 -13.43 -32.97
N GLU A 302 -19.64 -13.66 -31.73
CA GLU A 302 -20.47 -12.72 -30.97
C GLU A 302 -19.65 -11.65 -30.25
N ALA A 303 -18.39 -11.94 -29.92
CA ALA A 303 -17.55 -10.96 -29.24
C ALA A 303 -17.20 -9.78 -30.15
N PRO A 304 -17.32 -8.54 -29.65
CA PRO A 304 -16.88 -7.38 -30.40
C PRO A 304 -15.38 -7.50 -30.66
N ARG A 305 -14.96 -7.25 -31.90
CA ARG A 305 -13.54 -7.25 -32.26
C ARG A 305 -12.89 -5.99 -31.68
N MET A 306 -12.39 -6.11 -30.45
CA MET A 306 -11.76 -5.05 -29.67
C MET A 306 -10.45 -5.55 -29.09
N ILE A 307 -9.53 -4.62 -28.78
CA ILE A 307 -8.39 -4.93 -27.93
C ILE A 307 -8.76 -4.61 -26.49
N ALA A 308 -8.47 -5.52 -25.56
CA ALA A 308 -8.61 -5.25 -24.13
C ALA A 308 -7.26 -4.99 -23.48
N VAL A 309 -7.21 -4.04 -22.56
CA VAL A 309 -5.99 -3.62 -21.88
C VAL A 309 -6.21 -3.55 -20.38
N SER A 310 -5.35 -4.19 -19.60
CA SER A 310 -5.21 -3.93 -18.15
C SER A 310 -3.87 -3.28 -17.89
N ILE A 311 -3.86 -2.18 -17.16
CA ILE A 311 -2.64 -1.41 -16.89
C ILE A 311 -1.89 -2.06 -15.72
N ARG A 312 -0.55 -2.01 -15.77
CA ARG A 312 0.35 -2.37 -14.66
C ARG A 312 1.06 -1.11 -14.19
N ASP A 313 0.47 -0.46 -13.20
CA ASP A 313 0.85 0.84 -12.65
C ASP A 313 1.03 0.80 -11.13
N ALA A 314 1.31 -0.39 -10.57
CA ALA A 314 1.63 -0.51 -9.17
C ALA A 314 2.78 0.44 -8.80
N ASN A 315 2.68 1.07 -7.64
CA ASN A 315 3.56 2.15 -7.21
C ASN A 315 4.10 1.86 -5.79
N PRO A 316 4.99 2.68 -5.21
CA PRO A 316 5.54 2.43 -3.88
C PRO A 316 4.51 2.35 -2.74
N TYR A 317 3.32 2.94 -2.90
CA TYR A 317 2.25 2.92 -1.90
C TYR A 317 1.27 1.76 -2.07
N TYR A 318 0.99 1.32 -3.31
CA TYR A 318 -0.09 0.36 -3.58
C TYR A 318 0.03 -0.40 -4.90
N ASP A 319 -0.90 -1.32 -5.13
CA ASP A 319 -0.91 -2.21 -6.29
C ASP A 319 -1.48 -1.57 -7.58
N THR A 320 -2.09 -0.40 -7.48
CA THR A 320 -2.48 0.47 -8.60
C THR A 320 -2.23 1.94 -8.23
N SER A 321 -2.04 2.80 -9.23
CA SER A 321 -1.84 4.25 -9.07
C SER A 321 -3.12 5.08 -8.99
N TYR A 322 -4.28 4.44 -9.15
CA TYR A 322 -5.59 5.11 -9.36
C TYR A 322 -5.69 5.82 -10.71
N SER A 323 -4.71 5.61 -11.61
CA SER A 323 -4.69 6.11 -12.99
C SER A 323 -4.85 7.63 -13.16
N VAL A 324 -4.59 8.40 -12.10
CA VAL A 324 -4.68 9.86 -12.07
C VAL A 324 -3.37 10.47 -11.56
N ASN A 325 -3.22 11.78 -11.74
CA ASN A 325 -2.11 12.50 -11.12
C ASN A 325 -2.42 12.77 -9.64
N SER A 326 -1.46 12.50 -8.77
CA SER A 326 -1.55 12.82 -7.34
C SER A 326 -0.23 13.41 -6.86
N VAL A 327 -0.31 14.34 -5.90
CA VAL A 327 0.89 14.96 -5.32
C VAL A 327 1.76 13.95 -4.57
N ASN A 328 1.21 12.87 -4.02
CA ASN A 328 2.02 11.84 -3.36
C ASN A 328 2.37 10.68 -4.30
N VAL A 329 1.43 10.18 -5.09
CA VAL A 329 1.66 9.00 -5.95
C VAL A 329 2.45 9.35 -7.21
N GLY A 330 2.35 10.60 -7.68
CA GLY A 330 3.04 11.12 -8.85
C GLY A 330 2.15 11.23 -10.10
N PRO A 331 2.74 11.62 -11.23
CA PRO A 331 2.02 11.94 -12.46
C PRO A 331 1.67 10.67 -13.26
N TYR A 332 0.99 9.71 -12.63
CA TYR A 332 0.61 8.45 -13.28
C TYR A 332 -0.45 8.64 -14.37
N GLY A 333 -1.37 9.58 -14.18
CA GLY A 333 -2.26 10.02 -15.25
C GLY A 333 -1.46 10.46 -16.47
N ASP A 334 -0.45 11.32 -16.30
CA ASP A 334 0.38 11.75 -17.43
C ASP A 334 1.17 10.60 -18.05
N ALA A 335 1.74 9.70 -17.24
CA ALA A 335 2.48 8.53 -17.73
C ALA A 335 1.59 7.61 -18.57
N ILE A 336 0.35 7.37 -18.12
CA ILE A 336 -0.62 6.54 -18.84
C ILE A 336 -0.99 7.18 -20.17
N HIS A 337 -1.39 8.45 -20.16
CA HIS A 337 -1.97 9.10 -21.34
C HIS A 337 -0.93 9.60 -22.34
N ASN A 338 0.25 10.01 -21.88
CA ASN A 338 1.27 10.63 -22.73
C ASN A 338 2.42 9.67 -23.10
N GLU A 339 2.59 8.56 -22.38
CA GLU A 339 3.66 7.59 -22.66
C GLU A 339 3.13 6.19 -22.99
N LEU A 340 2.32 5.59 -22.10
CA LEU A 340 1.88 4.20 -22.26
C LEU A 340 0.87 4.03 -23.39
N ILE A 341 -0.23 4.79 -23.39
CA ILE A 341 -1.28 4.68 -24.43
C ILE A 341 -0.69 4.94 -25.83
N PRO A 342 0.07 6.01 -26.08
CA PRO A 342 0.71 6.23 -27.37
C PRO A 342 1.64 5.08 -27.80
N TYR A 343 2.40 4.52 -26.86
CA TYR A 343 3.24 3.35 -27.15
C TYR A 343 2.38 2.14 -27.57
N LEU A 344 1.27 1.88 -26.88
CA LEU A 344 0.36 0.80 -27.24
C LEU A 344 -0.27 1.01 -28.62
N GLU A 345 -0.70 2.24 -28.93
CA GLU A 345 -1.30 2.58 -30.22
C GLU A 345 -0.31 2.51 -31.40
N GLU A 346 0.98 2.70 -31.14
CA GLU A 346 2.02 2.46 -32.14
C GLU A 346 2.27 0.96 -32.36
N LYS A 347 2.24 0.14 -31.30
CA LYS A 347 2.59 -1.29 -31.36
C LYS A 347 1.42 -2.18 -31.76
N PHE A 348 0.21 -1.80 -31.41
CA PHE A 348 -1.00 -2.56 -31.67
C PHE A 348 -1.89 -1.72 -32.58
N ARG A 349 -2.62 -2.38 -33.49
CA ARG A 349 -3.56 -1.71 -34.41
C ARG A 349 -4.79 -1.20 -33.64
N MET A 350 -4.58 -0.28 -32.73
CA MET A 350 -5.59 0.40 -31.92
C MET A 350 -6.00 1.69 -32.62
N ILE A 351 -7.29 2.03 -32.58
CA ILE A 351 -7.80 3.28 -33.13
C ILE A 351 -7.52 4.42 -32.11
N PRO A 352 -6.67 5.42 -32.43
CA PRO A 352 -6.23 6.44 -31.49
C PRO A 352 -7.24 7.60 -31.34
N GLU A 353 -8.53 7.30 -31.32
CA GLU A 353 -9.63 8.26 -31.31
C GLU A 353 -10.47 8.12 -30.04
N THR A 354 -10.98 9.24 -29.51
CA THR A 354 -11.77 9.28 -28.26
C THR A 354 -12.94 8.29 -28.28
N TRP A 355 -13.71 8.26 -29.36
CA TRP A 355 -14.88 7.38 -29.50
C TRP A 355 -14.53 5.88 -29.52
N ALA A 356 -13.27 5.55 -29.76
CA ALA A 356 -12.77 4.18 -29.82
C ALA A 356 -12.09 3.71 -28.53
N ARG A 357 -11.94 4.59 -27.53
CA ARG A 357 -11.41 4.23 -26.19
C ARG A 357 -12.56 4.21 -25.18
N VAL A 358 -12.76 3.05 -24.54
CA VAL A 358 -13.75 2.90 -23.47
C VAL A 358 -13.13 2.35 -22.20
N LEU A 359 -13.70 2.73 -21.06
CA LEU A 359 -13.25 2.34 -19.72
C LEU A 359 -14.24 1.36 -19.09
N SER A 360 -13.71 0.43 -18.29
CA SER A 360 -14.52 -0.42 -17.43
C SER A 360 -13.76 -0.78 -16.17
N GLY A 361 -14.46 -0.96 -15.05
CA GLY A 361 -13.80 -1.42 -13.82
C GLY A 361 -14.75 -1.56 -12.65
N GLY A 362 -14.32 -2.34 -11.64
CA GLY A 362 -15.06 -2.53 -10.39
C GLY A 362 -14.21 -2.25 -9.15
N SER A 363 -14.84 -1.88 -8.02
CA SER A 363 -14.12 -1.49 -6.80
C SER A 363 -13.18 -0.30 -7.06
N THR A 364 -11.89 -0.38 -6.70
CA THR A 364 -10.88 0.62 -7.09
C THR A 364 -10.89 0.90 -8.59
N GLY A 365 -10.99 -0.14 -9.44
CA GLY A 365 -11.11 0.02 -10.88
C GLY A 365 -12.39 0.74 -11.33
N GLY A 366 -13.45 0.64 -10.54
CA GLY A 366 -14.69 1.38 -10.78
C GLY A 366 -14.51 2.88 -10.55
N TRP A 367 -13.77 3.24 -9.50
CA TRP A 367 -13.41 4.63 -9.25
C TRP A 367 -12.47 5.15 -10.35
N GLU A 368 -11.42 4.39 -10.70
CA GLU A 368 -10.49 4.72 -11.80
C GLU A 368 -11.24 4.99 -13.12
N ALA A 369 -12.15 4.09 -13.49
CA ALA A 369 -12.94 4.23 -14.72
C ALA A 369 -13.82 5.49 -14.73
N LEU A 370 -14.37 5.89 -13.58
CA LEU A 370 -15.16 7.12 -13.46
C LEU A 370 -14.25 8.36 -13.47
N ALA A 371 -13.21 8.37 -12.64
CA ALA A 371 -12.26 9.48 -12.52
C ALA A 371 -11.57 9.78 -13.85
N MET A 372 -11.10 8.75 -14.57
CA MET A 372 -10.45 8.95 -15.87
C MET A 372 -11.41 9.53 -16.93
N GLN A 373 -12.69 9.14 -16.91
CA GLN A 373 -13.68 9.73 -17.81
C GLN A 373 -13.94 11.21 -17.50
N ILE A 374 -13.95 11.59 -16.22
CA ILE A 374 -14.22 12.96 -15.76
C ILE A 374 -12.99 13.86 -15.97
N PHE A 375 -11.80 13.37 -15.64
CA PHE A 375 -10.55 14.15 -15.69
C PHE A 375 -9.91 14.17 -17.08
N TYR A 376 -10.17 13.16 -17.92
CA TYR A 376 -9.65 13.07 -19.28
C TYR A 376 -10.78 12.84 -20.32
N PRO A 377 -11.81 13.70 -20.37
CA PRO A 377 -13.00 13.49 -21.19
C PRO A 377 -12.72 13.49 -22.70
N ASP A 378 -11.63 14.13 -23.13
CA ASP A 378 -11.20 14.15 -24.53
C ASP A 378 -10.44 12.88 -24.93
N VAL A 379 -10.05 12.03 -23.99
CA VAL A 379 -9.32 10.79 -24.25
C VAL A 379 -10.27 9.59 -24.38
N TYR A 380 -11.34 9.55 -23.59
CA TYR A 380 -12.27 8.42 -23.49
C TYR A 380 -13.69 8.75 -23.92
N GLY A 381 -14.27 7.88 -24.75
CA GLY A 381 -15.61 8.04 -25.32
C GLY A 381 -16.74 7.37 -24.52
N GLY A 382 -16.42 6.65 -23.44
CA GLY A 382 -17.41 6.04 -22.56
C GLY A 382 -16.80 5.25 -21.41
N THR A 383 -17.56 5.07 -20.34
CA THR A 383 -17.13 4.38 -19.12
C THR A 383 -18.24 3.55 -18.48
N TRP A 384 -17.85 2.44 -17.86
CA TRP A 384 -18.71 1.59 -17.02
C TRP A 384 -18.01 1.29 -15.70
N GLY A 385 -18.37 2.02 -14.65
CA GLY A 385 -17.94 1.76 -13.27
C GLY A 385 -18.95 0.92 -12.50
N TRP A 386 -18.48 -0.09 -11.76
CA TRP A 386 -19.30 -0.93 -10.88
C TRP A 386 -18.80 -0.87 -9.45
N CYS A 387 -19.73 -0.71 -8.49
CA CYS A 387 -19.43 -0.69 -7.05
C CYS A 387 -18.08 0.00 -6.72
N PRO A 388 -17.91 1.27 -7.14
CA PRO A 388 -16.62 1.93 -7.06
C PRO A 388 -16.21 2.15 -5.60
N ASP A 389 -14.92 2.40 -5.39
CA ASP A 389 -14.47 3.11 -4.19
C ASP A 389 -15.21 4.47 -4.07
N PRO A 390 -15.20 5.13 -2.90
CA PRO A 390 -15.99 6.34 -2.67
C PRO A 390 -15.75 7.43 -3.74
N VAL A 391 -16.81 7.80 -4.46
CA VAL A 391 -16.78 8.82 -5.53
C VAL A 391 -16.88 10.24 -4.97
N ASP A 392 -17.40 10.35 -3.74
CA ASP A 392 -17.25 11.51 -2.86
C ASP A 392 -16.87 10.99 -1.46
N PHE A 393 -16.50 11.90 -0.56
CA PHE A 393 -16.11 11.51 0.80
C PHE A 393 -17.18 11.83 1.87
N ASN A 394 -18.44 12.04 1.47
CA ASN A 394 -19.57 12.01 2.41
C ASN A 394 -19.79 10.59 2.96
N TYR A 395 -19.41 9.59 2.16
CA TYR A 395 -19.39 8.18 2.52
C TYR A 395 -18.06 7.54 2.15
N TYR A 396 -16.99 7.95 2.85
CA TYR A 396 -15.71 7.27 2.82
C TYR A 396 -15.83 5.95 3.59
N GLN A 397 -16.32 4.93 2.87
CA GLN A 397 -17.09 3.82 3.42
C GLN A 397 -18.33 4.30 4.19
N ILE A 398 -18.28 4.28 5.52
CA ILE A 398 -19.37 4.71 6.39
C ILE A 398 -19.00 5.95 7.21
N VAL A 399 -17.87 6.59 6.90
CA VAL A 399 -17.38 7.81 7.55
C VAL A 399 -17.71 9.00 6.65
N ASN A 400 -18.33 10.03 7.21
CA ASN A 400 -18.43 11.32 6.54
C ASN A 400 -17.22 12.16 6.96
N VAL A 401 -16.18 12.21 6.12
CA VAL A 401 -14.92 12.90 6.50
C VAL A 401 -15.08 14.41 6.62
N TYR A 402 -16.19 14.97 6.14
CA TYR A 402 -16.48 16.40 6.20
C TYR A 402 -17.19 16.82 7.48
N GLU A 403 -18.00 15.93 8.06
CA GLU A 403 -18.87 16.24 9.20
C GLU A 403 -18.54 15.45 10.47
N ASP A 404 -18.05 14.22 10.34
CA ASP A 404 -17.67 13.42 11.49
C ASP A 404 -16.40 14.00 12.14
N THR A 405 -16.33 13.94 13.47
CA THR A 405 -15.11 14.28 14.22
C THR A 405 -14.18 13.08 14.40
N ASN A 406 -14.69 11.86 14.25
CA ASN A 406 -13.93 10.63 14.45
C ASN A 406 -14.34 9.52 13.47
N ALA A 407 -13.34 8.87 12.86
CA ALA A 407 -13.52 7.80 11.90
C ALA A 407 -13.79 6.42 12.53
N TYR A 408 -13.45 6.23 13.81
CA TYR A 408 -13.52 4.93 14.47
C TYR A 408 -14.82 4.70 15.21
N PHE A 409 -15.48 5.76 15.67
CA PHE A 409 -16.74 5.65 16.38
C PHE A 409 -17.68 6.80 16.06
N THR A 410 -18.97 6.56 16.25
CA THR A 410 -19.97 7.61 16.43
C THR A 410 -20.16 7.85 17.92
N GLU A 411 -20.14 9.12 18.34
CA GLU A 411 -20.28 9.53 19.74
C GLU A 411 -21.69 10.04 20.03
N TYR A 412 -22.29 9.52 21.10
CA TYR A 412 -23.62 9.86 21.61
C TYR A 412 -23.52 10.20 23.10
N ASP A 413 -23.18 11.46 23.41
CA ASP A 413 -22.97 11.96 24.78
C ASP A 413 -22.00 11.07 25.58
N TRP A 414 -22.50 10.07 26.31
CA TRP A 414 -21.71 9.14 27.12
C TRP A 414 -21.32 7.82 26.41
N LEU A 415 -21.82 7.59 25.19
CA LEU A 415 -21.67 6.31 24.48
C LEU A 415 -20.87 6.48 23.19
N LYS A 416 -19.88 5.61 22.98
CA LYS A 416 -19.17 5.48 21.70
C LYS A 416 -19.53 4.15 21.04
N VAL A 417 -19.97 4.21 19.79
CA VAL A 417 -20.30 3.05 18.98
C VAL A 417 -19.25 2.91 17.88
N GLU A 418 -18.48 1.82 17.90
CA GLU A 418 -17.46 1.55 16.88
C GLU A 418 -18.09 1.40 15.49
N ARG A 419 -17.41 1.95 14.48
CA ARG A 419 -17.82 1.89 13.08
C ARG A 419 -17.37 0.56 12.46
N PRO A 420 -18.28 -0.27 11.94
CA PRO A 420 -17.91 -1.49 11.24
C PRO A 420 -17.24 -1.17 9.90
N ASN A 421 -16.17 -1.89 9.57
CA ASN A 421 -15.56 -1.87 8.23
C ASN A 421 -16.19 -2.97 7.35
N ALA A 422 -16.23 -4.20 7.87
CA ALA A 422 -16.80 -5.34 7.15
C ALA A 422 -17.88 -6.04 7.98
N ARG A 423 -18.92 -6.53 7.29
CA ARG A 423 -19.99 -7.33 7.91
C ARG A 423 -20.43 -8.48 7.01
N ARG A 424 -21.05 -9.49 7.62
CA ARG A 424 -21.76 -10.57 6.92
C ARG A 424 -23.12 -10.05 6.38
N PRO A 425 -23.75 -10.74 5.40
CA PRO A 425 -25.09 -10.38 4.93
C PRO A 425 -26.15 -10.34 6.04
N ASP A 426 -26.00 -11.18 7.07
CA ASP A 426 -26.86 -11.25 8.26
C ASP A 426 -26.64 -10.10 9.26
N GLY A 427 -25.67 -9.21 9.02
CA GLY A 427 -25.37 -8.05 9.86
C GLY A 427 -24.27 -8.26 10.90
N ASN A 428 -23.75 -9.48 11.09
CA ASN A 428 -22.64 -9.70 12.04
C ASN A 428 -21.37 -8.99 11.57
N VAL A 429 -20.86 -8.09 12.41
CA VAL A 429 -19.61 -7.36 12.18
C VAL A 429 -18.43 -8.32 12.20
N ARG A 430 -17.56 -8.21 11.19
CA ARG A 430 -16.32 -8.98 11.07
C ARG A 430 -15.12 -8.19 11.60
N SER A 431 -15.10 -6.89 11.37
CA SER A 431 -14.03 -5.97 11.77
C SER A 431 -14.54 -4.53 11.84
N THR A 432 -13.83 -3.68 12.58
CA THR A 432 -14.10 -2.24 12.65
C THR A 432 -13.11 -1.44 11.81
N VAL A 433 -13.43 -0.18 11.52
CA VAL A 433 -12.53 0.76 10.84
C VAL A 433 -11.23 0.92 11.62
N ARG A 434 -11.30 1.01 12.96
CA ARG A 434 -10.13 1.04 13.85
C ARG A 434 -9.23 -0.16 13.64
N MET A 435 -9.79 -1.37 13.63
CA MET A 435 -9.00 -2.61 13.48
C MET A 435 -8.18 -2.61 12.19
N GLU A 436 -8.77 -2.16 11.07
CA GLU A 436 -8.08 -2.15 9.79
C GLU A 436 -6.99 -1.08 9.72
N ASN A 437 -7.26 0.12 10.23
CA ASN A 437 -6.25 1.17 10.32
C ASN A 437 -5.08 0.77 11.22
N LEU A 438 -5.33 0.12 12.37
CA LEU A 438 -4.27 -0.36 13.25
C LEU A 438 -3.47 -1.51 12.63
N TYR A 439 -4.12 -2.41 11.88
CA TYR A 439 -3.42 -3.44 11.11
C TYR A 439 -2.49 -2.81 10.07
N GLU A 440 -3.00 -1.88 9.26
CA GLU A 440 -2.18 -1.17 8.27
C GLU A 440 -1.04 -0.39 8.92
N PHE A 441 -1.28 0.27 10.05
CA PHE A 441 -0.24 0.98 10.82
C PHE A 441 0.86 0.03 11.33
N ALA A 442 0.49 -1.18 11.78
CA ALA A 442 1.47 -2.20 12.19
C ALA A 442 2.31 -2.71 11.00
N VAL A 443 1.66 -2.91 9.85
CA VAL A 443 2.33 -3.33 8.61
C VAL A 443 3.28 -2.24 8.12
N GLY A 444 2.82 -1.00 7.99
CA GLY A 444 3.64 0.12 7.49
C GLY A 444 3.09 1.49 7.91
N PRO A 445 3.75 2.19 8.84
CA PRO A 445 3.38 3.57 9.18
C PRO A 445 3.67 4.52 7.99
N ASP A 446 3.23 5.78 8.10
CA ASP A 446 3.36 6.80 7.03
C ASP A 446 2.74 6.40 5.67
N SER A 447 1.61 5.70 5.73
CA SER A 447 0.84 5.20 4.58
C SER A 447 1.64 4.23 3.71
N ARG A 448 2.61 3.49 4.30
CA ARG A 448 3.45 2.50 3.60
C ARG A 448 2.96 1.06 3.73
N SER A 449 1.72 0.85 4.16
CA SER A 449 1.18 -0.47 4.47
C SER A 449 0.97 -1.35 3.22
N GLY A 450 0.80 -0.74 2.04
CA GLY A 450 0.28 -1.43 0.86
C GLY A 450 -1.21 -1.74 0.95
N GLY A 451 -1.95 -1.13 1.88
CA GLY A 451 -3.38 -1.31 2.12
C GLY A 451 -4.27 -0.21 1.54
N GLN A 452 -5.59 -0.40 1.65
CA GLN A 452 -6.59 0.50 1.05
C GLN A 452 -6.61 1.89 1.70
N TRP A 453 -6.52 1.97 3.03
CA TRP A 453 -6.54 3.27 3.71
C TRP A 453 -5.29 4.08 3.37
N ALA A 454 -4.13 3.41 3.36
CA ALA A 454 -2.88 4.04 2.96
C ALA A 454 -2.88 4.60 1.53
N ILE A 455 -3.41 3.86 0.55
CA ILE A 455 -3.45 4.36 -0.82
C ILE A 455 -4.44 5.50 -1.00
N TRP A 456 -5.61 5.44 -0.37
CA TRP A 456 -6.57 6.55 -0.45
C TRP A 456 -5.97 7.84 0.10
N GLU A 457 -5.23 7.78 1.21
CA GLU A 457 -4.49 8.95 1.69
C GLU A 457 -3.39 9.41 0.74
N ALA A 458 -2.66 8.49 0.12
CA ALA A 458 -1.65 8.85 -0.86
C ALA A 458 -2.26 9.51 -2.11
N VAL A 459 -3.32 8.94 -2.67
CA VAL A 459 -3.97 9.45 -3.88
C VAL A 459 -4.64 10.79 -3.59
N TYR A 460 -5.51 10.84 -2.58
CA TYR A 460 -6.41 11.97 -2.36
C TYR A 460 -5.82 13.07 -1.46
N GLY A 461 -4.82 12.73 -0.64
CA GLY A 461 -4.26 13.65 0.34
C GLY A 461 -3.24 14.64 -0.20
N PRO A 462 -3.04 15.77 0.50
CA PRO A 462 -1.89 16.63 0.28
C PRO A 462 -0.61 15.97 0.83
N LEU A 463 0.54 16.58 0.56
CA LEU A 463 1.80 16.24 1.22
C LEU A 463 1.75 16.63 2.70
N GLY A 464 2.21 15.74 3.57
CA GLY A 464 2.49 16.02 4.97
C GLY A 464 3.88 16.62 5.16
N ASP A 465 4.13 17.18 6.33
CA ASP A 465 5.40 17.86 6.67
C ASP A 465 6.63 16.94 6.60
N ASN A 466 6.44 15.63 6.71
CA ASN A 466 7.50 14.62 6.62
C ASN A 466 7.73 14.10 5.19
N GLY A 467 7.03 14.65 4.19
CA GLY A 467 7.09 14.24 2.78
C GLY A 467 6.23 13.03 2.41
N TYR A 468 5.63 12.35 3.39
CA TYR A 468 4.63 11.30 3.19
C TYR A 468 3.22 11.91 3.10
N PRO A 469 2.19 11.14 2.71
CA PRO A 469 0.83 11.66 2.62
C PRO A 469 0.36 12.21 3.97
N ALA A 470 -0.29 13.38 3.94
CA ALA A 470 -0.97 13.89 5.13
C ALA A 470 -2.16 12.99 5.46
N ARG A 471 -2.26 12.57 6.72
CA ARG A 471 -3.30 11.65 7.18
C ARG A 471 -4.67 12.34 7.26
N ILE A 472 -5.71 11.67 6.77
CA ILE A 472 -7.10 12.16 6.87
C ILE A 472 -7.63 12.08 8.30
N TRP A 473 -7.04 11.20 9.12
CA TRP A 473 -7.26 11.12 10.56
C TRP A 473 -6.02 10.60 11.29
N ASP A 474 -5.95 10.85 12.59
CA ASP A 474 -4.92 10.24 13.42
C ASP A 474 -5.07 8.70 13.47
N PRO A 475 -4.01 7.92 13.17
CA PRO A 475 -4.14 6.47 13.00
C PRO A 475 -4.43 5.72 14.30
N LEU A 476 -4.18 6.31 15.48
CA LEU A 476 -4.41 5.64 16.77
C LEU A 476 -5.77 5.99 17.38
N THR A 477 -6.21 7.23 17.19
CA THR A 477 -7.41 7.80 17.81
C THR A 477 -8.59 7.91 16.85
N GLY A 478 -8.35 8.02 15.55
CA GLY A 478 -9.35 8.22 14.51
C GLY A 478 -9.85 9.66 14.42
N GLU A 479 -9.23 10.63 15.10
CA GLU A 479 -9.61 12.04 15.02
C GLU A 479 -9.38 12.58 13.60
N ILE A 480 -10.44 13.06 12.96
CA ILE A 480 -10.43 13.51 11.57
C ILE A 480 -9.73 14.87 11.47
N ASN A 481 -8.89 15.04 10.44
CA ASN A 481 -8.23 16.30 10.11
C ASN A 481 -9.07 17.10 9.10
N PRO A 482 -9.75 18.19 9.52
CA PRO A 482 -10.65 18.93 8.63
C PRO A 482 -9.93 19.64 7.49
N ALA A 483 -8.65 19.99 7.65
CA ALA A 483 -7.86 20.63 6.61
C ALA A 483 -7.53 19.65 5.48
N VAL A 484 -7.21 18.40 5.83
CA VAL A 484 -6.98 17.33 4.86
C VAL A 484 -8.30 16.94 4.18
N ALA A 485 -9.39 16.81 4.95
CA ALA A 485 -10.72 16.55 4.40
C ALA A 485 -11.14 17.61 3.37
N LYS A 486 -10.90 18.90 3.67
CA LYS A 486 -11.15 19.99 2.73
C LYS A 486 -10.33 19.86 1.44
N TYR A 487 -9.06 19.44 1.55
CA TYR A 487 -8.25 19.21 0.36
C TYR A 487 -8.83 18.09 -0.51
N TRP A 488 -9.33 17.00 0.08
CA TRP A 488 -9.96 15.91 -0.67
C TRP A 488 -11.20 16.40 -1.42
N LEU A 489 -12.07 17.16 -0.74
CA LEU A 489 -13.26 17.77 -1.35
C LEU A 489 -12.91 18.63 -2.58
N GLU A 490 -11.87 19.45 -2.49
CA GLU A 490 -11.50 20.39 -3.55
C GLU A 490 -10.83 19.72 -4.76
N ASN A 491 -10.33 18.49 -4.62
CA ASN A 491 -9.46 17.87 -5.64
C ASN A 491 -9.93 16.49 -6.14
N PHE A 492 -10.71 15.73 -5.35
CA PHE A 492 -10.99 14.32 -5.64
C PHE A 492 -12.44 13.87 -5.47
N ASP A 493 -13.34 14.76 -5.03
CA ASP A 493 -14.77 14.52 -5.23
C ASP A 493 -15.08 14.49 -6.72
N LEU A 494 -15.70 13.41 -7.19
CA LEU A 494 -16.09 13.22 -8.58
C LEU A 494 -17.50 13.81 -8.79
N HIS A 495 -17.55 14.98 -9.44
CA HIS A 495 -18.79 15.73 -9.70
C HIS A 495 -19.38 15.51 -11.10
#